data_AF-A0A955UAL4-F1
#
_entry.id   AF-A0A955UAL4-F1
#
_cell.length_a   1.000
_cell.length_b   1.000
_cell.length_c   1.000
_cell.angle_alpha   90.00
_cell.angle_beta   90.00
_cell.angle_gamma   90.00
#
_symmetry.space_group_name_H-M   'P 1'
#
loop_
_entity.id
_entity.type
_entity.pdbx_description
1 polymer ?
#
loop_
_entity_poly.entity_id
_entity_poly.type
_entity_poly.pdbx_seq_one_letter_code
_entity_poly.pdbx_strand_id
1 'polypeptide(L)'
;MVSPLLKKIFYHVLLVVVVSFLPACDTVSIPRLTHEDTHEPRIPVTITYAFAPNLLTSTQTVGGCGLPYTIPVGEIISKTFLKVGQERFNGVRAEPPVGEAQSVSPDGYRIVLSLQQFGFDPVTRSGQEDRYDVFVDLKLHAVYEDANGTSLAQSPLTYHQKVRLWVPELTSQSVSCHTDQIDGTIEDAAETLAKQMIGVFPQLVQLNTGQQPAAPQPGFPAPAQQVPAVGVPTPAPPVASPSVQFRTKLIDANRNLVLEGGEAIILLIETTNASETSIPSAYVELRGTPTLVEAFKRVAPLPVPLGSFKPGEKRTTEIRGRLGQVTQHIQGELIIGIILSEGLPPGTHTIRAEIQPGPNRKPSSRSPQR
;
A
#
# COMPACT_ATOMS: atom_id res chain seq x y z
N MET A 1 56.57 64.53 -2.92
CA MET A 1 55.45 64.93 -2.04
C MET A 1 54.23 65.19 -2.90
N VAL A 2 53.30 64.22 -2.99
CA VAL A 2 52.07 64.38 -3.78
C VAL A 2 50.98 64.94 -2.87
N SER A 3 50.44 66.09 -3.24
CA SER A 3 49.46 66.87 -2.47
C SER A 3 48.20 66.06 -2.11
N PRO A 4 47.66 66.17 -0.88
CA PRO A 4 46.48 65.42 -0.43
C PRO A 4 45.21 65.73 -1.23
N LEU A 5 45.20 66.83 -1.99
CA LEU A 5 44.11 67.15 -2.92
C LEU A 5 44.07 66.20 -4.13
N LEU A 6 45.23 65.78 -4.64
CA LEU A 6 45.32 64.94 -5.84
C LEU A 6 44.84 63.51 -5.55
N LYS A 7 45.05 63.01 -4.32
CA LYS A 7 44.52 61.71 -3.87
C LYS A 7 43.00 61.70 -3.77
N LYS A 8 42.36 62.79 -3.30
CA LYS A 8 40.90 62.87 -3.22
C LYS A 8 40.25 62.94 -4.60
N ILE A 9 40.86 63.67 -5.54
CA ILE A 9 40.38 63.72 -6.92
C ILE A 9 40.51 62.36 -7.59
N PHE A 10 41.64 61.66 -7.40
CA PHE A 10 41.82 60.31 -7.96
C PHE A 10 40.83 59.30 -7.37
N TYR A 11 40.51 59.41 -6.07
CA TYR A 11 39.53 58.52 -5.42
C TYR A 11 38.10 58.78 -5.91
N HIS A 12 37.73 60.04 -6.15
CA HIS A 12 36.41 60.36 -6.70
C HIS A 12 36.29 59.99 -8.18
N VAL A 13 37.34 60.15 -8.98
CA VAL A 13 37.35 59.72 -10.38
C VAL A 13 37.29 58.19 -10.49
N LEU A 14 38.02 57.46 -9.63
CA LEU A 14 37.94 56.00 -9.58
C LEU A 14 36.55 55.50 -9.15
N LEU A 15 35.91 56.18 -8.19
CA LEU A 15 34.59 55.80 -7.69
C LEU A 15 33.47 56.09 -8.72
N VAL A 16 33.59 57.16 -9.51
CA VAL A 16 32.66 57.45 -10.62
C VAL A 16 32.84 56.45 -11.76
N VAL A 17 34.07 56.03 -12.08
CA VAL A 17 34.32 55.03 -13.13
C VAL A 17 33.80 53.65 -12.71
N VAL A 18 33.93 53.24 -11.44
CA VAL A 18 33.42 51.93 -10.97
C VAL A 18 31.89 51.89 -10.93
N VAL A 19 31.21 53.01 -10.65
CA VAL A 19 29.73 53.08 -10.68
C VAL A 19 29.17 53.13 -12.12
N SER A 20 29.98 53.53 -13.10
CA SER A 20 29.56 53.64 -14.51
C SER A 20 29.65 52.34 -15.31
N PHE A 21 30.22 51.26 -14.74
CA PHE A 21 30.35 49.94 -15.38
C PHE A 21 29.54 48.84 -14.67
N LEU A 22 28.52 49.19 -13.91
CA LEU A 22 27.47 48.24 -13.55
C LEU A 22 26.46 48.22 -14.71
N PRO A 23 26.44 47.17 -15.57
CA PRO A 23 25.32 47.00 -16.47
C PRO A 23 24.06 46.94 -15.63
N ALA A 24 23.08 47.76 -15.99
CA ALA A 24 21.71 47.62 -15.54
C ALA A 24 21.29 46.17 -15.82
N CYS A 25 21.18 45.36 -14.76
CA CYS A 25 20.41 44.13 -14.80
C CYS A 25 18.93 44.55 -14.82
N ASP A 26 18.49 45.01 -15.99
CA ASP A 26 17.09 45.01 -16.35
C ASP A 26 16.59 43.58 -16.21
N THR A 27 15.63 43.41 -15.30
CA THR A 27 14.73 42.25 -15.26
C THR A 27 15.45 40.90 -15.34
N VAL A 28 16.06 40.46 -14.23
CA VAL A 28 16.18 39.02 -13.99
C VAL A 28 14.76 38.48 -13.81
N SER A 29 14.07 38.28 -14.93
CA SER A 29 12.94 37.37 -15.02
C SER A 29 13.55 36.00 -14.80
N ILE A 30 13.68 35.61 -13.52
CA ILE A 30 13.82 34.21 -13.16
C ILE A 30 12.70 33.54 -13.96
N PRO A 31 13.00 32.65 -14.93
CA PRO A 31 11.94 31.82 -15.46
C PRO A 31 11.38 31.14 -14.22
N ARG A 32 10.17 31.55 -13.81
CA ARG A 32 9.34 30.65 -13.03
C ARG A 32 9.38 29.41 -13.90
N LEU A 33 10.05 28.38 -13.41
CA LEU A 33 9.66 27.02 -13.66
C LEU A 33 8.21 27.01 -13.17
N THR A 34 7.30 27.51 -13.99
CA THR A 34 5.98 26.96 -14.09
C THR A 34 6.29 25.50 -14.33
N HIS A 35 6.27 24.71 -13.26
CA HIS A 35 5.77 23.37 -13.40
C HIS A 35 4.48 23.59 -14.15
N GLU A 36 4.52 23.35 -15.45
CA GLU A 36 3.33 23.13 -16.22
C GLU A 36 2.77 21.89 -15.56
N ASP A 37 1.93 22.12 -14.55
CA ASP A 37 1.12 21.11 -13.91
C ASP A 37 0.36 20.51 -15.06
N THR A 38 0.93 19.45 -15.61
CA THR A 38 0.40 18.73 -16.74
C THR A 38 -0.77 17.98 -16.12
N HIS A 39 -1.88 18.71 -15.91
CA HIS A 39 -3.10 18.16 -15.34
C HIS A 39 -3.46 16.99 -16.23
N GLU A 40 -3.34 15.80 -15.66
CA GLU A 40 -3.68 14.58 -16.37
C GLU A 40 -5.12 14.73 -16.87
N PRO A 41 -5.40 14.48 -18.16
CA PRO A 41 -6.70 14.77 -18.72
C PRO A 41 -7.79 14.06 -17.93
N ARG A 42 -8.82 14.80 -17.52
CA ARG A 42 -9.95 14.27 -16.77
C ARG A 42 -10.70 13.23 -17.59
N ILE A 43 -11.14 12.17 -16.93
CA ILE A 43 -11.96 11.13 -17.54
C ILE A 43 -13.37 11.72 -17.74
N PRO A 44 -13.92 11.69 -18.96
CA PRO A 44 -15.19 12.34 -19.29
C PRO A 44 -16.40 11.52 -18.84
N VAL A 45 -16.42 11.11 -17.56
CA VAL A 45 -17.51 10.40 -16.93
C VAL A 45 -17.91 11.09 -15.63
N THR A 46 -19.17 10.90 -15.23
CA THR A 46 -19.66 11.32 -13.91
C THR A 46 -19.74 10.10 -13.01
N ILE A 47 -19.14 10.17 -11.83
CA ILE A 47 -19.22 9.10 -10.83
C ILE A 47 -20.02 9.54 -9.61
N THR A 48 -20.73 8.60 -9.00
CA THR A 48 -21.42 8.78 -7.72
C THR A 48 -20.89 7.76 -6.73
N TYR A 49 -20.22 8.23 -5.67
CA TYR A 49 -19.73 7.36 -4.60
C TYR A 49 -20.84 7.00 -3.62
N ALA A 50 -20.90 5.72 -3.27
CA ALA A 50 -21.70 5.20 -2.19
C ALA A 50 -20.77 4.54 -1.17
N PHE A 51 -20.54 5.20 -0.04
CA PHE A 51 -19.65 4.67 1.01
C PHE A 51 -20.46 3.78 1.95
N ALA A 52 -20.08 2.52 2.06
CA ALA A 52 -20.78 1.56 2.90
C ALA A 52 -20.63 1.90 4.40
N PRO A 53 -21.62 1.56 5.25
CA PRO A 53 -21.59 1.91 6.67
C PRO A 53 -20.35 1.42 7.42
N ASN A 54 -19.85 0.22 7.10
CA ASN A 54 -18.64 -0.36 7.69
C ASN A 54 -17.36 0.42 7.37
N LEU A 55 -17.36 1.22 6.31
CA LEU A 55 -16.30 2.18 6.03
C LEU A 55 -16.52 3.47 6.82
N LEU A 56 -17.72 4.05 6.75
CA LEU A 56 -18.01 5.37 7.31
C LEU A 56 -17.87 5.44 8.83
N THR A 57 -18.27 4.39 9.55
CA THR A 57 -18.16 4.33 11.01
C THR A 57 -16.81 3.83 11.49
N SER A 58 -15.88 3.54 10.57
CA SER A 58 -14.59 2.97 10.92
C SER A 58 -13.71 4.00 11.62
N THR A 59 -13.25 3.63 12.81
CA THR A 59 -12.30 4.38 13.61
C THR A 59 -11.30 3.42 14.23
N GLN A 60 -10.06 3.87 14.42
CA GLN A 60 -9.04 3.05 15.08
C GLN A 60 -8.39 3.84 16.20
N THR A 61 -8.38 3.30 17.41
CA THR A 61 -7.62 3.87 18.51
C THR A 61 -6.17 3.39 18.44
N VAL A 62 -5.24 4.34 18.51
CA VAL A 62 -3.79 4.12 18.54
C VAL A 62 -3.17 4.98 19.64
N GLY A 63 -1.94 4.68 20.05
CA GLY A 63 -1.23 5.59 20.96
C GLY A 63 -0.56 6.73 20.19
N GLY A 64 -0.89 7.98 20.48
CA GLY A 64 -0.22 9.17 19.96
C GLY A 64 0.29 10.04 21.12
N CYS A 65 1.58 10.42 21.12
CA CYS A 65 2.21 11.24 22.15
C CYS A 65 2.03 10.75 23.61
N GLY A 66 1.88 9.43 23.81
CA GLY A 66 1.62 8.84 25.13
C GLY A 66 0.14 8.83 25.56
N LEU A 67 -0.77 9.28 24.70
CA LEU A 67 -2.22 9.32 24.93
C LEU A 67 -2.97 8.47 23.88
N PRO A 68 -4.19 7.99 24.18
CA PRO A 68 -5.04 7.38 23.16
C PRO A 68 -5.49 8.44 22.15
N TYR A 69 -5.29 8.15 20.87
CA TYR A 69 -5.75 8.93 19.73
C TYR A 69 -6.68 8.08 18.88
N THR A 70 -7.85 8.60 18.51
CA THR A 70 -8.80 7.89 17.65
C THR A 70 -8.70 8.43 16.24
N ILE A 71 -8.19 7.60 15.33
CA ILE A 71 -8.09 7.90 13.91
C ILE A 71 -9.51 7.83 13.30
N PRO A 72 -10.01 8.89 12.66
CA PRO A 72 -11.30 8.87 11.96
C PRO A 72 -11.16 8.25 10.56
N VAL A 73 -10.84 6.95 10.51
CA VAL A 73 -10.49 6.20 9.28
C VAL A 73 -11.51 6.39 8.16
N GLY A 74 -12.80 6.23 8.47
CA GLY A 74 -13.88 6.37 7.49
C GLY A 74 -13.98 7.77 6.89
N GLU A 75 -13.78 8.80 7.70
CA GLU A 75 -13.83 10.20 7.28
C GLU A 75 -12.63 10.55 6.40
N ILE A 76 -11.43 10.14 6.79
CA ILE A 76 -10.21 10.38 6.01
C ILE A 76 -10.33 9.71 4.64
N ILE A 77 -10.73 8.43 4.59
CA ILE A 77 -10.84 7.70 3.32
C ILE A 77 -11.91 8.32 2.43
N SER A 78 -13.11 8.58 2.94
CA SER A 78 -14.21 9.11 2.12
C SER A 78 -13.89 10.50 1.55
N LYS A 79 -13.32 11.40 2.35
CA LYS A 79 -12.85 12.72 1.87
C LYS A 79 -11.76 12.59 0.82
N THR A 80 -10.79 11.69 1.04
CA THR A 80 -9.67 11.49 0.10
C THR A 80 -10.14 10.96 -1.25
N PHE A 81 -11.04 9.96 -1.26
CA PHE A 81 -11.61 9.43 -2.50
C PHE A 81 -12.42 10.49 -3.27
N LEU A 82 -13.13 11.37 -2.57
CA LEU A 82 -13.84 12.48 -3.18
C LEU A 82 -12.87 13.50 -3.79
N LYS A 83 -11.84 13.91 -3.05
CA LYS A 83 -10.80 14.83 -3.50
C LYS A 83 -10.11 14.30 -4.77
N VAL A 84 -9.56 13.09 -4.71
CA VAL A 84 -8.88 12.45 -5.85
C VAL A 84 -9.85 12.24 -7.01
N GLY A 85 -11.10 11.89 -6.74
CA GLY A 85 -12.12 11.79 -7.78
C GLY A 85 -12.36 13.13 -8.49
N GLN A 86 -12.52 14.22 -7.75
CA GLN A 86 -12.79 15.56 -8.32
C GLN A 86 -11.64 16.08 -9.19
N GLU A 87 -10.41 15.65 -8.89
CA GLU A 87 -9.24 15.94 -9.70
C GLU A 87 -9.26 15.17 -11.03
N ARG A 88 -9.85 13.97 -11.05
CA ARG A 88 -9.69 12.98 -12.13
C ARG A 88 -10.92 12.76 -13.01
N PHE A 89 -12.13 13.12 -12.56
CA PHE A 89 -13.38 12.96 -13.29
C PHE A 89 -14.03 14.30 -13.63
N ASN A 90 -14.85 14.31 -14.68
CA ASN A 90 -15.64 15.49 -15.04
C ASN A 90 -16.74 15.80 -14.01
N GLY A 91 -17.31 14.77 -13.39
CA GLY A 91 -18.33 14.92 -12.35
C GLY A 91 -18.11 13.93 -11.22
N VAL A 92 -18.14 14.41 -9.99
CA VAL A 92 -18.08 13.57 -8.78
C VAL A 92 -19.17 13.98 -7.81
N ARG A 93 -19.90 12.97 -7.35
CA ARG A 93 -20.97 13.09 -6.36
C ARG A 93 -20.81 12.03 -5.28
N ALA A 94 -21.47 12.21 -4.15
CA ALA A 94 -21.58 11.21 -3.10
C ALA A 94 -23.03 11.09 -2.64
N GLU A 95 -23.45 9.87 -2.33
CA GLU A 95 -24.70 9.59 -1.66
C GLU A 95 -24.63 9.99 -0.17
N PRO A 96 -25.79 10.19 0.48
CA PRO A 96 -25.86 10.33 1.93
C PRO A 96 -25.18 9.14 2.65
N PRO A 97 -24.52 9.38 3.79
CA PRO A 97 -24.47 10.63 4.54
C PRO A 97 -23.32 11.58 4.16
N VAL A 98 -22.47 11.21 3.20
CA VAL A 98 -21.27 12.01 2.85
C VAL A 98 -21.61 13.15 1.88
N GLY A 99 -22.60 12.94 1.00
CA GLY A 99 -23.10 13.97 0.10
C GLY A 99 -24.63 13.98 0.00
N GLU A 100 -25.15 14.68 -1.01
CA GLU A 100 -26.58 14.93 -1.19
C GLU A 100 -27.15 14.24 -2.44
N ALA A 101 -26.36 13.44 -3.15
CA ALA A 101 -26.81 12.81 -4.38
C ALA A 101 -27.83 11.70 -4.09
N GLN A 102 -29.03 11.84 -4.67
CA GLN A 102 -30.12 10.87 -4.52
C GLN A 102 -30.20 9.89 -5.70
N SER A 103 -29.51 10.19 -6.80
CA SER A 103 -29.50 9.38 -8.01
C SER A 103 -28.19 9.48 -8.78
N VAL A 104 -27.91 8.42 -9.54
CA VAL A 104 -26.76 8.32 -10.45
C VAL A 104 -27.09 9.07 -11.73
N SER A 105 -26.09 9.70 -12.35
CA SER A 105 -26.26 10.30 -13.69
C SER A 105 -26.61 9.20 -14.70
N PRO A 106 -27.50 9.44 -15.69
CA PRO A 106 -27.90 8.43 -16.68
C PRO A 106 -26.72 7.80 -17.44
N ASP A 107 -25.70 8.60 -17.74
CA ASP A 107 -24.44 8.17 -18.38
C ASP A 107 -23.28 8.02 -17.38
N GLY A 108 -23.62 7.91 -16.09
CA GLY A 108 -22.66 7.85 -14.99
C GLY A 108 -22.51 6.46 -14.39
N TYR A 109 -21.53 6.34 -13.51
CA TYR A 109 -21.26 5.12 -12.76
C TYR A 109 -21.49 5.35 -11.28
N ARG A 110 -22.00 4.33 -10.59
CA ARG A 110 -22.06 4.30 -9.13
C ARG A 110 -20.94 3.42 -8.61
N ILE A 111 -20.21 3.90 -7.61
CA ILE A 111 -19.10 3.15 -7.01
C ILE A 111 -19.42 2.90 -5.54
N VAL A 112 -19.66 1.64 -5.19
CA VAL A 112 -19.84 1.24 -3.80
C VAL A 112 -18.49 0.90 -3.19
N LEU A 113 -18.07 1.65 -2.18
CA LEU A 113 -16.82 1.44 -1.47
C LEU A 113 -17.08 0.90 -0.07
N SER A 114 -16.48 -0.24 0.26
CA SER A 114 -16.60 -0.88 1.57
C SER A 114 -15.23 -1.18 2.17
N LEU A 115 -15.15 -1.10 3.50
CA LEU A 115 -13.94 -1.42 4.24
C LEU A 115 -13.91 -2.90 4.60
N GLN A 116 -12.92 -3.63 4.08
CA GLN A 116 -12.71 -5.03 4.46
C GLN A 116 -11.81 -5.14 5.69
N GLN A 117 -10.74 -4.36 5.72
CA GLN A 117 -9.75 -4.41 6.81
C GLN A 117 -9.05 -3.07 6.93
N PHE A 118 -8.84 -2.65 8.18
CA PHE A 118 -7.91 -1.59 8.54
C PHE A 118 -6.99 -2.10 9.66
N GLY A 119 -5.70 -1.80 9.56
CA GLY A 119 -4.69 -2.12 10.56
C GLY A 119 -3.66 -1.01 10.65
N PHE A 120 -3.27 -0.68 11.89
CA PHE A 120 -2.27 0.34 12.17
C PHE A 120 -1.39 -0.15 13.32
N ASP A 121 -0.38 -0.94 12.97
CA ASP A 121 0.38 -1.73 13.94
C ASP A 121 1.78 -1.16 14.15
N PRO A 122 2.11 -0.64 15.35
CA PRO A 122 3.44 -0.13 15.64
C PRO A 122 4.45 -1.29 15.70
N VAL A 123 5.60 -1.13 15.03
CA VAL A 123 6.64 -2.16 14.90
C VAL A 123 7.76 -1.98 15.91
N THR A 124 8.23 -0.75 16.09
CA THR A 124 9.47 -0.45 16.84
C THR A 124 9.22 0.42 18.07
N ARG A 125 7.99 0.42 18.60
CA ARG A 125 7.64 1.26 19.76
C ARG A 125 8.24 0.69 21.05
N SER A 126 9.57 0.73 21.17
CA SER A 126 10.32 0.38 22.36
C SER A 126 11.06 1.62 22.87
N GLY A 127 10.59 2.21 23.96
CA GLY A 127 11.24 3.36 24.62
C GLY A 127 10.73 4.74 24.17
N GLN A 128 11.46 5.79 24.57
CA GLN A 128 11.18 7.20 24.31
C GLN A 128 11.74 7.66 22.96
N GLU A 129 11.45 6.94 21.87
CA GLU A 129 11.82 7.39 20.53
C GLU A 129 10.68 8.21 19.91
N ASP A 130 10.96 9.46 19.55
CA ASP A 130 9.99 10.32 18.86
C ASP A 130 9.62 9.80 17.47
N ARG A 131 10.39 8.82 16.94
CA ARG A 131 10.14 8.18 15.66
C ARG A 131 9.93 6.69 15.85
N TYR A 132 8.90 6.15 15.21
CA TYR A 132 8.69 4.71 15.18
C TYR A 132 8.14 4.28 13.83
N ASP A 133 8.41 3.04 13.47
CA ASP A 133 7.84 2.46 12.26
C ASP A 133 6.47 1.83 12.58
N VAL A 134 5.51 1.98 11.67
CA VAL A 134 4.17 1.39 11.72
C VAL A 134 3.92 0.59 10.44
N PHE A 135 3.15 -0.50 10.52
CA PHE A 135 2.51 -1.10 9.36
C PHE A 135 1.11 -0.53 9.20
N VAL A 136 0.81 -0.02 8.01
CA VAL A 136 -0.53 0.41 7.62
C VAL A 136 -1.09 -0.59 6.64
N ASP A 137 -2.16 -1.26 7.06
CA ASP A 137 -2.96 -2.18 6.26
C ASP A 137 -4.31 -1.53 5.98
N LEU A 138 -4.61 -1.29 4.71
CA LEU A 138 -5.92 -0.81 4.28
C LEU A 138 -6.42 -1.66 3.12
N LYS A 139 -7.54 -2.35 3.33
CA LYS A 139 -8.21 -3.16 2.31
C LYS A 139 -9.62 -2.64 2.12
N LEU A 140 -9.88 -2.15 0.91
CA LEU A 140 -11.19 -1.73 0.46
C LEU A 140 -11.69 -2.67 -0.63
N HIS A 141 -13.01 -2.71 -0.81
CA HIS A 141 -13.65 -3.37 -1.95
C HIS A 141 -14.53 -2.38 -2.68
N ALA A 142 -14.25 -2.20 -3.97
CA ALA A 142 -15.00 -1.34 -4.87
C ALA A 142 -15.91 -2.19 -5.77
N VAL A 143 -17.20 -1.86 -5.81
CA VAL A 143 -18.15 -2.40 -6.79
C VAL A 143 -18.57 -1.28 -7.72
N TYR A 144 -18.43 -1.49 -9.03
CA TYR A 144 -18.78 -0.52 -10.06
C TYR A 144 -20.13 -0.91 -10.66
N GLU A 145 -21.09 -0.01 -10.61
CA GLU A 145 -22.45 -0.20 -11.10
C GLU A 145 -22.77 0.81 -12.20
N ASP A 146 -23.62 0.41 -13.14
CA ASP A 146 -24.23 1.33 -14.09
C ASP A 146 -25.33 2.19 -13.41
N ALA A 147 -25.93 3.11 -14.17
CA ALA A 147 -27.02 3.95 -13.68
C ALA A 147 -28.28 3.17 -13.26
N ASN A 148 -28.43 1.91 -13.68
CA ASN A 148 -29.54 1.02 -13.33
C ASN A 148 -29.24 0.16 -12.09
N GLY A 149 -28.04 0.26 -11.52
CA GLY A 149 -27.59 -0.56 -10.39
C GLY A 149 -27.04 -1.94 -10.78
N THR A 150 -26.78 -2.17 -12.07
CA THR A 150 -26.16 -3.42 -12.55
C THR A 150 -24.67 -3.38 -12.26
N SER A 151 -24.16 -4.36 -11.50
CA SER A 151 -22.72 -4.50 -11.23
C SER A 151 -21.97 -4.84 -12.51
N LEU A 152 -21.11 -3.93 -12.97
CA LEU A 152 -20.26 -4.08 -14.15
C LEU A 152 -18.92 -4.74 -13.80
N ALA A 153 -18.35 -4.42 -12.63
CA ALA A 153 -17.10 -4.99 -12.16
C ALA A 153 -16.96 -4.85 -10.65
N GLN A 154 -15.97 -5.56 -10.10
CA GLN A 154 -15.55 -5.43 -8.71
C GLN A 154 -14.03 -5.43 -8.63
N SER A 155 -13.47 -4.63 -7.73
CA SER A 155 -12.02 -4.49 -7.56
C SER A 155 -11.66 -4.50 -6.07
N PRO A 156 -10.84 -5.46 -5.62
CA PRO A 156 -10.19 -5.37 -4.32
C PRO A 156 -9.06 -4.34 -4.40
N LEU A 157 -9.07 -3.39 -3.47
CA LEU A 157 -8.06 -2.33 -3.34
C LEU A 157 -7.26 -2.60 -2.07
N THR A 158 -5.95 -2.81 -2.20
CA THR A 158 -5.11 -3.21 -1.06
C THR A 158 -3.87 -2.35 -0.97
N TYR A 159 -3.68 -1.75 0.20
CA TYR A 159 -2.51 -1.00 0.59
C TYR A 159 -1.89 -1.68 1.81
N HIS A 160 -0.61 -2.00 1.72
CA HIS A 160 0.16 -2.55 2.83
C HIS A 160 1.57 -1.99 2.75
N GLN A 161 1.91 -1.06 3.64
CA GLN A 161 3.25 -0.47 3.68
C GLN A 161 3.72 -0.21 5.11
N LYS A 162 5.04 -0.29 5.27
CA LYS A 162 5.74 0.15 6.47
C LYS A 162 6.04 1.64 6.35
N VAL A 163 5.49 2.45 7.24
CA VAL A 163 5.67 3.90 7.25
C VAL A 163 6.41 4.32 8.50
N ARG A 164 7.31 5.28 8.37
CA ARG A 164 8.03 5.87 9.51
C ARG A 164 7.28 7.11 9.97
N LEU A 165 6.82 7.10 11.20
CA LEU A 165 6.12 8.21 11.81
C LEU A 165 7.04 8.98 12.75
N TRP A 166 6.78 10.26 12.89
CA TRP A 166 7.32 11.11 13.95
C TRP A 166 6.16 11.63 14.80
N VAL A 167 6.07 11.13 16.03
CA VAL A 167 5.02 11.49 17.00
C VAL A 167 5.69 11.65 18.37
N PRO A 168 6.23 12.84 18.69
CA PRO A 168 6.98 13.06 19.91
C PRO A 168 6.10 12.91 21.15
N GLU A 169 6.67 12.42 22.26
CA GLU A 169 5.96 12.37 23.55
C GLU A 169 5.65 13.80 24.05
N LEU A 170 4.48 13.97 24.68
CA LEU A 170 4.15 15.22 25.34
C LEU A 170 5.10 15.45 26.52
N THR A 171 6.07 16.36 26.35
CA THR A 171 6.91 16.84 27.44
C THR A 171 6.23 18.00 28.19
N SER A 172 6.69 18.33 29.39
CA SER A 172 6.18 19.46 30.19
C SER A 172 6.29 20.83 29.49
N GLN A 173 7.02 20.91 28.38
CA GLN A 173 7.18 22.11 27.54
C GLN A 173 6.31 22.09 26.26
N SER A 174 5.64 20.97 25.97
CA SER A 174 4.85 20.77 24.74
C SER A 174 3.35 20.88 25.05
N VAL A 175 2.65 21.83 24.42
CA VAL A 175 1.24 22.14 24.74
C VAL A 175 0.25 21.34 23.87
N SER A 176 0.70 20.71 22.78
CA SER A 176 -0.16 19.96 21.86
C SER A 176 0.51 18.72 21.28
N CYS A 177 -0.25 17.64 21.15
CA CYS A 177 0.18 16.42 20.44
C CYS A 177 -0.05 16.60 18.93
N HIS A 178 1.01 16.47 18.13
CA HIS A 178 0.90 16.49 16.66
C HIS A 178 0.56 15.10 16.14
N THR A 179 -0.72 14.85 15.90
CA THR A 179 -1.23 13.60 15.30
C THR A 179 -1.38 13.67 13.78
N ASP A 180 -1.09 14.82 13.17
CA ASP A 180 -1.26 15.07 11.73
C ASP A 180 -0.55 14.05 10.84
N GLN A 181 0.60 13.51 11.28
CA GLN A 181 1.31 12.47 10.53
C GLN A 181 0.59 11.13 10.53
N ILE A 182 -0.19 10.83 11.58
CA ILE A 182 -1.00 9.61 11.65
C ILE A 182 -2.10 9.70 10.60
N ASP A 183 -2.84 10.81 10.59
CA ASP A 183 -3.93 11.05 9.65
C ASP A 183 -3.41 11.14 8.21
N GLY A 184 -2.32 11.88 7.99
CA GLY A 184 -1.68 12.02 6.68
C GLY A 184 -1.20 10.68 6.11
N THR A 185 -0.75 9.76 6.95
CA THR A 185 -0.41 8.40 6.49
C THR A 185 -1.62 7.65 5.96
N ILE A 186 -2.80 7.86 6.56
CA ILE A 186 -4.04 7.23 6.09
C ILE A 186 -4.54 7.93 4.83
N GLU A 187 -4.38 9.26 4.73
CA GLU A 187 -4.65 10.03 3.50
C GLU A 187 -3.79 9.51 2.34
N ASP A 188 -2.48 9.34 2.52
CA ASP A 188 -1.56 8.82 1.48
C ASP A 188 -1.95 7.40 1.02
N ALA A 189 -2.33 6.53 1.97
CA ALA A 189 -2.82 5.19 1.68
C ALA A 189 -4.13 5.23 0.88
N ALA A 190 -5.09 6.06 1.29
CA ALA A 190 -6.37 6.24 0.62
C ALA A 190 -6.20 6.84 -0.78
N GLU A 191 -5.29 7.81 -0.95
CA GLU A 191 -4.96 8.41 -2.24
C GLU A 191 -4.40 7.37 -3.20
N THR A 192 -3.49 6.51 -2.71
CA THR A 192 -2.93 5.41 -3.50
C THR A 192 -4.03 4.46 -3.99
N LEU A 193 -4.97 4.08 -3.12
CA LEU A 193 -6.09 3.21 -3.49
C LEU A 193 -7.10 3.89 -4.43
N ALA A 194 -7.36 5.18 -4.25
CA ALA A 194 -8.21 5.94 -5.15
C ALA A 194 -7.64 5.99 -6.56
N LYS A 195 -6.31 6.18 -6.71
CA LYS A 195 -5.63 6.11 -8.00
C LYS A 195 -5.73 4.72 -8.64
N GLN A 196 -5.58 3.65 -7.86
CA GLN A 196 -5.78 2.28 -8.35
C GLN A 196 -7.20 2.05 -8.87
N MET A 197 -8.21 2.51 -8.13
CA MET A 197 -9.62 2.43 -8.52
C MET A 197 -9.89 3.15 -9.86
N ILE A 198 -9.31 4.36 -10.02
CA ILE A 198 -9.44 5.16 -11.25
C ILE A 198 -8.84 4.43 -12.45
N GLY A 199 -7.77 3.67 -12.26
CA GLY A 199 -7.12 2.87 -13.31
C GLY A 199 -8.04 1.83 -13.98
N VAL A 200 -9.16 1.46 -13.35
CA VAL A 200 -10.13 0.48 -13.87
C VAL A 200 -11.10 1.10 -14.90
N PHE A 201 -11.32 2.42 -14.86
CA PHE A 201 -12.33 3.10 -15.67
C PHE A 201 -12.17 2.97 -17.19
N PRO A 202 -10.96 3.03 -17.78
CA PRO A 202 -10.80 2.84 -19.22
C PRO A 202 -11.36 1.51 -19.74
N GLN A 203 -11.25 0.44 -18.93
CA GLN A 203 -11.80 -0.88 -19.27
C GLN A 203 -13.31 -0.93 -19.07
N LEU A 204 -13.83 -0.29 -18.02
CA LEU A 204 -15.27 -0.21 -17.75
C LEU A 204 -16.02 0.54 -18.86
N VAL A 205 -15.44 1.62 -19.37
CA VAL A 205 -16.03 2.38 -20.48
C VAL A 205 -16.08 1.51 -21.74
N GLN A 206 -15.04 0.76 -22.05
CA GLN A 206 -15.01 -0.15 -23.21
C GLN A 206 -16.04 -1.28 -23.11
N LEU A 207 -16.19 -1.87 -21.92
CA LEU A 207 -17.19 -2.92 -21.65
C LEU A 207 -18.62 -2.38 -21.81
N ASN A 208 -18.87 -1.13 -21.40
CA ASN A 208 -20.20 -0.53 -21.43
C ASN A 208 -20.59 0.00 -22.83
N THR A 209 -19.63 0.45 -23.64
CA THR A 209 -19.91 0.94 -25.01
C THR A 209 -19.93 -0.15 -26.07
N GLY A 210 -19.58 -1.40 -25.74
CA GLY A 210 -19.58 -2.53 -26.67
C GLY A 210 -18.59 -2.38 -27.85
N GLN A 211 -17.69 -1.39 -27.79
CA GLN A 211 -16.71 -1.12 -28.84
C GLN A 211 -15.42 -1.92 -28.59
N GLN A 212 -15.44 -3.16 -29.08
CA GLN A 212 -14.23 -3.92 -29.39
C GLN A 212 -13.37 -3.10 -30.37
N PRO A 213 -12.05 -2.91 -30.15
CA PRO A 213 -11.19 -2.29 -31.16
C PRO A 213 -11.23 -3.11 -32.45
N ALA A 214 -11.68 -2.47 -33.53
CA ALA A 214 -11.56 -3.04 -34.87
C ALA A 214 -10.07 -3.21 -35.18
N ALA A 215 -9.59 -4.44 -35.18
CA ALA A 215 -8.25 -4.74 -35.68
C ALA A 215 -8.16 -4.31 -37.17
N PRO A 216 -7.07 -3.65 -37.59
CA PRO A 216 -6.89 -3.25 -38.98
C PRO A 216 -6.73 -4.50 -39.85
N GLN A 217 -7.68 -4.73 -40.75
CA GLN A 217 -7.60 -5.79 -41.76
C GLN A 217 -6.69 -5.32 -42.92
N PRO A 218 -5.61 -6.05 -43.26
CA PRO A 218 -5.02 -5.98 -44.58
C PRO A 218 -5.94 -6.74 -45.56
N GLY A 219 -6.47 -6.02 -46.54
CA GLY A 219 -7.42 -6.55 -47.50
C GLY A 219 -6.83 -7.60 -48.44
N PHE A 220 -7.61 -8.65 -48.69
CA PHE A 220 -7.63 -9.41 -49.94
C PHE A 220 -9.06 -9.89 -50.21
N PRO A 221 -9.53 -9.91 -51.48
CA PRO A 221 -10.93 -10.13 -51.80
C PRO A 221 -11.32 -11.62 -51.75
N ALA A 222 -12.62 -11.83 -51.51
CA ALA A 222 -13.29 -13.13 -51.39
C ALA A 222 -13.14 -14.03 -52.63
N PRO A 223 -13.41 -15.34 -52.44
CA PRO A 223 -14.62 -15.86 -53.07
C PRO A 223 -15.53 -16.61 -52.08
N ALA A 224 -16.83 -16.49 -52.34
CA ALA A 224 -17.91 -17.11 -51.59
C ALA A 224 -17.86 -18.64 -51.66
N GLN A 225 -18.08 -19.31 -50.52
CA GLN A 225 -18.62 -20.68 -50.48
C GLN A 225 -19.20 -21.02 -49.10
N GLN A 226 -20.54 -21.09 -49.07
CA GLN A 226 -21.38 -22.11 -48.40
C GLN A 226 -21.09 -22.47 -46.93
N VAL A 227 -21.98 -22.02 -46.03
CA VAL A 227 -22.39 -22.75 -44.82
C VAL A 227 -23.03 -24.09 -45.26
N PRO A 228 -22.92 -25.23 -44.53
CA PRO A 228 -23.31 -25.31 -43.11
C PRO A 228 -22.46 -26.27 -42.22
N ALA A 229 -22.43 -25.99 -40.91
CA ALA A 229 -22.66 -26.94 -39.79
C ALA A 229 -21.83 -26.60 -38.54
N VAL A 230 -22.57 -26.33 -37.45
CA VAL A 230 -22.29 -26.64 -36.05
C VAL A 230 -20.81 -26.60 -35.62
N GLY A 231 -20.37 -25.41 -35.17
CA GLY A 231 -19.15 -25.24 -34.40
C GLY A 231 -19.49 -24.55 -33.08
N VAL A 232 -19.34 -25.30 -31.99
CA VAL A 232 -19.42 -24.83 -30.59
C VAL A 232 -18.58 -23.54 -30.44
N PRO A 233 -19.06 -22.49 -29.75
CA PRO A 233 -18.23 -21.33 -29.47
C PRO A 233 -17.06 -21.81 -28.60
N THR A 234 -15.86 -21.78 -29.18
CA THR A 234 -14.62 -22.02 -28.44
C THR A 234 -14.45 -20.82 -27.51
N PRO A 235 -14.31 -21.02 -26.19
CA PRO A 235 -14.05 -19.93 -25.27
C PRO A 235 -12.77 -19.20 -25.69
N ALA A 236 -12.82 -17.87 -25.75
CA ALA A 236 -11.59 -17.07 -25.79
C ALA A 236 -10.72 -17.49 -24.60
N PRO A 237 -9.40 -17.68 -24.77
CA PRO A 237 -8.52 -18.04 -23.67
C PRO A 237 -8.62 -16.95 -22.60
N PRO A 238 -8.86 -17.30 -21.33
CA PRO A 238 -8.88 -16.33 -20.25
C PRO A 238 -7.52 -15.63 -20.22
N VAL A 239 -7.54 -14.30 -20.08
CA VAL A 239 -6.33 -13.55 -19.75
C VAL A 239 -5.88 -14.08 -18.40
N ALA A 240 -4.84 -14.92 -18.40
CA ALA A 240 -4.41 -15.66 -17.22
C ALA A 240 -3.78 -14.68 -16.22
N SER A 241 -4.57 -14.25 -15.24
CA SER A 241 -4.07 -13.50 -14.09
C SER A 241 -2.99 -14.32 -13.37
N PRO A 242 -1.86 -13.70 -12.96
CA PRO A 242 -0.85 -14.41 -12.20
C PRO A 242 -1.48 -14.97 -10.92
N SER A 243 -1.28 -16.27 -10.70
CA SER A 243 -1.86 -17.01 -9.59
C SER A 243 -0.82 -17.92 -8.99
N VAL A 244 -0.78 -17.94 -7.66
CA VAL A 244 0.13 -18.76 -6.88
C VAL A 244 -0.69 -19.70 -6.00
N GLN A 245 -0.18 -20.89 -5.77
CA GLN A 245 -0.68 -21.78 -4.74
C GLN A 245 0.44 -22.02 -3.76
N PHE A 246 0.13 -22.06 -2.47
CA PHE A 246 1.14 -22.38 -1.48
C PHE A 246 0.59 -23.22 -0.35
N ARG A 247 1.49 -24.02 0.23
CA ARG A 247 1.25 -24.78 1.45
C ARG A 247 2.36 -24.51 2.43
N THR A 248 2.01 -24.49 3.72
CA THR A 248 2.98 -24.22 4.77
C THR A 248 2.99 -25.34 5.80
N LYS A 249 4.13 -25.51 6.46
CA LYS A 249 4.32 -26.46 7.55
C LYS A 249 5.25 -25.85 8.58
N LEU A 250 4.79 -25.75 9.82
CA LEU A 250 5.63 -25.45 10.96
C LEU A 250 6.27 -26.74 11.48
N ILE A 251 7.58 -26.69 11.70
CA ILE A 251 8.37 -27.78 12.28
C ILE A 251 9.01 -27.22 13.54
N ASP A 252 8.68 -27.84 14.67
CA ASP A 252 9.35 -27.65 15.95
C ASP A 252 10.41 -28.76 16.16
N ALA A 253 11.22 -28.65 17.21
CA ALA A 253 12.29 -29.59 17.50
C ALA A 253 11.78 -30.91 18.09
N ASN A 254 10.64 -30.90 18.79
CA ASN A 254 10.05 -32.05 19.49
C ASN A 254 8.94 -32.80 18.68
N ARG A 255 8.61 -32.31 17.49
CA ARG A 255 7.59 -32.71 16.50
C ARG A 255 6.17 -32.90 17.03
N ASN A 256 5.75 -32.12 18.02
CA ASN A 256 4.44 -32.27 18.66
C ASN A 256 3.52 -31.05 18.52
N LEU A 257 3.94 -29.98 17.81
CA LEU A 257 3.22 -28.71 17.65
C LEU A 257 2.96 -27.93 18.95
N VAL A 258 3.65 -28.32 20.04
CA VAL A 258 3.72 -27.62 21.31
C VAL A 258 5.10 -26.98 21.42
N LEU A 259 5.13 -25.66 21.25
CA LEU A 259 6.34 -24.88 21.13
C LEU A 259 6.85 -24.48 22.51
N GLU A 260 8.11 -24.78 22.81
CA GLU A 260 8.73 -24.44 24.08
C GLU A 260 9.51 -23.12 24.00
N GLY A 261 9.43 -22.32 25.06
CA GLY A 261 10.21 -21.10 25.17
C GLY A 261 11.72 -21.34 24.98
N GLY A 262 12.33 -20.69 23.99
CA GLY A 262 13.75 -20.89 23.64
C GLY A 262 14.02 -21.96 22.58
N GLU A 263 13.00 -22.65 22.07
CA GLU A 263 13.12 -23.66 21.02
C GLU A 263 13.43 -23.05 19.63
N ALA A 264 14.10 -23.83 18.78
CA ALA A 264 14.29 -23.50 17.37
C ALA A 264 13.12 -24.04 16.54
N ILE A 265 12.53 -23.20 15.71
CA ILE A 265 11.40 -23.54 14.86
C ILE A 265 11.74 -23.27 13.40
N ILE A 266 11.13 -24.03 12.50
CA ILE A 266 11.32 -23.92 11.05
C ILE A 266 9.96 -23.84 10.38
N LEU A 267 9.74 -22.81 9.58
CA LEU A 267 8.58 -22.69 8.72
C LEU A 267 8.98 -23.06 7.29
N LEU A 268 8.39 -24.14 6.78
CA LEU A 268 8.51 -24.54 5.39
C LEU A 268 7.34 -23.99 4.59
N ILE A 269 7.64 -23.36 3.46
CA ILE A 269 6.65 -22.79 2.55
C ILE A 269 6.94 -23.32 1.17
N GLU A 270 6.04 -24.15 0.66
CA GLU A 270 6.11 -24.63 -0.71
C GLU A 270 5.17 -23.79 -1.56
N THR A 271 5.74 -23.09 -2.53
CA THR A 271 5.06 -22.15 -3.42
C THR A 271 5.11 -22.67 -4.84
N THR A 272 3.97 -22.70 -5.52
CA THR A 272 3.84 -23.11 -6.92
C THR A 272 3.20 -21.97 -7.70
N ASN A 273 3.83 -21.54 -8.79
CA ASN A 273 3.17 -20.67 -9.75
C ASN A 273 2.14 -21.48 -10.55
N ALA A 274 0.86 -21.24 -10.29
CA ALA A 274 -0.25 -21.91 -10.93
C ALA A 274 -0.73 -21.20 -12.21
N SER A 275 -0.11 -20.06 -12.56
CA SER A 275 -0.41 -19.32 -13.78
C SER A 275 0.47 -19.73 -14.96
N GLU A 276 -0.03 -19.41 -16.16
CA GLU A 276 0.69 -19.57 -17.43
C GLU A 276 1.71 -18.46 -17.67
N THR A 277 1.75 -17.45 -16.80
CA THR A 277 2.63 -16.28 -16.87
C THR A 277 3.73 -16.35 -15.83
N SER A 278 4.86 -15.69 -16.10
CA SER A 278 5.97 -15.61 -15.14
C SER A 278 5.65 -14.52 -14.12
N ILE A 279 5.92 -14.80 -12.85
CA ILE A 279 5.80 -13.83 -11.75
C ILE A 279 7.19 -13.25 -11.48
N PRO A 280 7.43 -11.94 -11.62
CA PRO A 280 8.75 -11.33 -11.52
C PRO A 280 9.24 -11.23 -10.07
N SER A 281 8.34 -11.07 -9.09
CA SER A 281 8.73 -11.16 -7.68
C SER A 281 7.57 -11.57 -6.77
N ALA A 282 7.92 -12.33 -5.74
CA ALA A 282 7.02 -12.67 -4.65
C ALA A 282 7.76 -12.62 -3.30
N TYR A 283 7.00 -12.44 -2.22
CA TYR A 283 7.51 -12.31 -0.86
C TYR A 283 6.62 -13.07 0.12
N VAL A 284 7.21 -13.62 1.18
CA VAL A 284 6.48 -14.19 2.31
C VAL A 284 6.30 -13.13 3.39
N GLU A 285 5.07 -13.03 3.87
CA GLU A 285 4.70 -12.23 5.02
C GLU A 285 4.21 -13.13 6.17
N LEU A 286 4.60 -12.79 7.40
CA LEU A 286 4.18 -13.49 8.62
C LEU A 286 3.46 -12.51 9.55
N ARG A 287 2.24 -12.86 9.98
CA ARG A 287 1.41 -12.11 10.93
C ARG A 287 0.89 -13.03 12.05
N GLY A 288 0.24 -12.48 13.06
CA GLY A 288 -0.39 -13.24 14.14
C GLY A 288 0.19 -12.91 15.53
N THR A 289 0.21 -13.89 16.43
CA THR A 289 0.67 -13.72 17.81
C THR A 289 2.11 -13.20 17.86
N PRO A 290 2.39 -12.09 18.56
CA PRO A 290 3.70 -11.43 18.56
C PRO A 290 4.86 -12.38 18.88
N THR A 291 4.69 -13.28 19.85
CA THR A 291 5.72 -14.26 20.25
C THR A 291 6.18 -15.14 19.08
N LEU A 292 5.29 -15.53 18.17
CA LEU A 292 5.61 -16.36 17.00
C LEU A 292 6.24 -15.55 15.89
N VAL A 293 5.71 -14.36 15.59
CA VAL A 293 6.25 -13.49 14.54
C VAL A 293 7.68 -13.04 14.89
N GLU A 294 7.90 -12.65 16.15
CA GLU A 294 9.23 -12.26 16.65
C GLU A 294 10.22 -13.43 16.65
N ALA A 295 9.75 -14.67 16.78
CA ALA A 295 10.63 -15.84 16.70
C ALA A 295 11.34 -15.92 15.35
N PHE A 296 10.63 -15.62 14.25
CA PHE A 296 11.21 -15.64 12.90
C PHE A 296 12.03 -14.37 12.60
N LYS A 297 11.55 -13.18 13.00
CA LYS A 297 12.27 -11.91 12.80
C LYS A 297 13.67 -11.88 13.41
N ARG A 298 13.88 -12.60 14.53
CA ARG A 298 15.20 -12.70 15.18
C ARG A 298 16.25 -13.39 14.32
N VAL A 299 15.84 -14.22 13.37
CA VAL A 299 16.74 -15.11 12.63
C VAL A 299 16.69 -14.83 11.12
N ALA A 300 15.57 -14.35 10.59
CA ALA A 300 15.39 -14.05 9.18
C ALA A 300 14.86 -12.62 8.95
N PRO A 301 15.32 -11.93 7.91
CA PRO A 301 14.74 -10.65 7.49
C PRO A 301 13.32 -10.89 6.96
N LEU A 302 12.34 -10.18 7.50
CA LEU A 302 10.95 -10.18 7.01
C LEU A 302 10.64 -8.83 6.31
N PRO A 303 9.90 -8.83 5.18
CA PRO A 303 9.34 -9.99 4.48
C PRO A 303 10.42 -10.82 3.75
N VAL A 304 10.23 -12.13 3.62
CA VAL A 304 11.23 -13.02 3.00
C VAL A 304 11.06 -12.98 1.48
N PRO A 305 12.08 -12.55 0.70
CA PRO A 305 11.98 -12.55 -0.75
C PRO A 305 11.96 -13.99 -1.28
N LEU A 306 10.93 -14.32 -2.05
CA LEU A 306 10.88 -15.55 -2.82
C LEU A 306 11.51 -15.38 -4.20
N GLY A 307 11.51 -14.17 -4.76
CA GLY A 307 12.04 -13.88 -6.10
C GLY A 307 11.06 -14.22 -7.22
N SER A 308 11.56 -14.34 -8.46
CA SER A 308 10.72 -14.63 -9.63
C SER A 308 10.34 -16.12 -9.72
N PHE A 309 9.18 -16.42 -10.30
CA PHE A 309 8.70 -17.76 -10.63
C PHE A 309 8.35 -17.87 -12.11
N LYS A 310 8.83 -18.92 -12.77
CA LYS A 310 8.37 -19.31 -14.11
C LYS A 310 6.98 -19.97 -14.05
N PRO A 311 6.23 -20.03 -15.16
CA PRO A 311 4.97 -20.78 -15.22
C PRO A 311 5.18 -22.23 -14.74
N GLY A 312 4.33 -22.70 -13.83
CA GLY A 312 4.42 -24.05 -13.24
C GLY A 312 5.60 -24.28 -12.29
N GLU A 313 6.44 -23.28 -12.03
CA GLU A 313 7.61 -23.43 -11.16
C GLU A 313 7.18 -23.65 -9.71
N LYS A 314 7.84 -24.60 -9.07
CA LYS A 314 7.65 -24.96 -7.67
C LYS A 314 8.92 -24.71 -6.88
N ARG A 315 8.82 -23.94 -5.79
CA ARG A 315 9.94 -23.59 -4.91
C ARG A 315 9.57 -23.82 -3.45
N THR A 316 10.48 -24.44 -2.71
CA THR A 316 10.36 -24.60 -1.26
C THR A 316 11.29 -23.62 -0.57
N THR A 317 10.74 -22.84 0.35
CA THR A 317 11.47 -21.84 1.15
C THR A 317 11.45 -22.26 2.61
N GLU A 318 12.61 -22.18 3.25
CA GLU A 318 12.80 -22.46 4.67
C GLU A 318 13.05 -21.15 5.41
N ILE A 319 12.21 -20.85 6.41
CA ILE A 319 12.39 -19.71 7.29
C ILE A 319 12.68 -20.25 8.68
N ARG A 320 13.89 -20.01 9.18
CA ARG A 320 14.29 -20.39 10.53
C ARG A 320 13.82 -19.34 11.53
N GLY A 321 13.43 -19.79 12.71
CA GLY A 321 13.05 -18.95 13.83
C GLY A 321 13.54 -19.53 15.16
N ARG A 322 13.52 -18.70 16.19
CA ARG A 322 13.83 -19.10 17.56
C ARG A 322 12.87 -18.44 18.53
N LEU A 323 12.08 -19.24 19.24
CA LEU A 323 11.08 -18.75 20.17
C LEU A 323 11.77 -18.04 21.34
N GLY A 324 11.21 -16.90 21.76
CA GLY A 324 11.63 -16.23 22.99
C GLY A 324 11.35 -17.09 24.22
N GLN A 325 11.87 -16.68 25.39
CA GLN A 325 11.42 -17.26 26.64
C GLN A 325 9.97 -16.83 26.90
N VAL A 326 9.14 -17.76 27.33
CA VAL A 326 7.72 -17.54 27.63
C VAL A 326 7.45 -18.02 29.04
N THR A 327 6.73 -17.23 29.85
CA THR A 327 6.49 -17.52 31.27
C THR A 327 5.13 -18.15 31.52
N GLN A 328 4.24 -18.09 30.54
CA GLN A 328 2.88 -18.60 30.62
C GLN A 328 2.55 -19.43 29.39
N HIS A 329 1.57 -20.29 29.57
CA HIS A 329 0.99 -21.08 28.50
C HIS A 329 0.07 -20.20 27.65
N ILE A 330 0.34 -20.09 26.35
CA ILE A 330 -0.44 -19.24 25.43
C ILE A 330 -0.75 -20.01 24.14
N GLN A 331 -1.94 -19.78 23.58
CA GLN A 331 -2.26 -20.25 22.24
C GLN A 331 -1.79 -19.21 21.23
N GLY A 332 -0.91 -19.63 20.32
CA GLY A 332 -0.37 -18.80 19.26
C GLY A 332 -1.05 -19.05 17.92
N GLU A 333 -1.25 -17.97 17.18
CA GLU A 333 -1.68 -18.00 15.79
C GLU A 333 -0.57 -17.40 14.91
N LEU A 334 -0.23 -18.09 13.83
CA LEU A 334 0.71 -17.61 12.81
C LEU A 334 -0.01 -17.62 11.47
N ILE A 335 -0.16 -16.45 10.87
CA ILE A 335 -0.80 -16.24 9.58
C ILE A 335 0.31 -16.01 8.56
N ILE A 336 0.35 -16.83 7.52
CA ILE A 336 1.33 -16.78 6.44
C ILE A 336 0.64 -16.26 5.19
N GLY A 337 1.16 -15.18 4.61
CA GLY A 337 0.74 -14.65 3.32
C GLY A 337 1.86 -14.71 2.29
N ILE A 338 1.49 -14.83 1.02
CA ILE A 338 2.41 -14.56 -0.09
C ILE A 338 1.93 -13.28 -0.78
N ILE A 339 2.83 -12.33 -0.97
CA ILE A 339 2.58 -11.09 -1.69
C ILE A 339 3.27 -11.21 -3.04
N LEU A 340 2.54 -10.95 -4.12
CA LEU A 340 3.07 -10.90 -5.48
C LEU A 340 3.29 -9.44 -5.86
N SER A 341 4.31 -9.14 -6.65
CA SER A 341 4.44 -7.80 -7.24
C SER A 341 3.35 -7.48 -8.26
N GLU A 342 2.69 -8.50 -8.78
CA GLU A 342 1.62 -8.40 -9.77
C GLU A 342 0.61 -9.53 -9.55
N GLY A 343 -0.68 -9.21 -9.70
CA GLY A 343 -1.78 -10.15 -9.46
C GLY A 343 -2.36 -10.11 -8.06
N LEU A 344 -3.37 -10.95 -7.86
CA LEU A 344 -4.03 -11.11 -6.57
C LEU A 344 -3.16 -11.98 -5.66
N PRO A 345 -2.99 -11.62 -4.38
CA PRO A 345 -2.31 -12.49 -3.43
C PRO A 345 -3.06 -13.83 -3.34
N PRO A 346 -2.37 -14.97 -3.28
CA PRO A 346 -2.97 -16.31 -3.30
C PRO A 346 -3.78 -16.69 -2.04
N GLY A 347 -4.08 -15.72 -1.17
CA GLY A 347 -4.70 -15.91 0.13
C GLY A 347 -3.69 -16.05 1.27
N THR A 348 -4.20 -16.38 2.45
CA THR A 348 -3.42 -16.56 3.69
C THR A 348 -3.63 -17.96 4.24
N HIS A 349 -2.59 -18.54 4.85
CA HIS A 349 -2.70 -19.80 5.58
C HIS A 349 -2.41 -19.58 7.07
N THR A 350 -3.32 -20.02 7.93
CA THR A 350 -3.20 -19.89 9.38
C THR A 350 -2.74 -21.20 10.02
N ILE A 351 -1.68 -21.12 10.83
CA ILE A 351 -1.21 -22.19 11.71
C ILE A 351 -1.53 -21.81 13.15
N ARG A 352 -2.11 -22.73 13.91
CA ARG A 352 -2.31 -22.58 15.36
C ARG A 352 -1.33 -23.51 16.08
N ALA A 353 -0.67 -22.98 17.09
CA ALA A 353 0.29 -23.71 17.90
C ALA A 353 0.07 -23.40 19.37
N GLU A 354 0.32 -24.38 20.23
CA GLU A 354 0.33 -24.21 21.67
C GLU A 354 1.76 -23.80 22.08
N ILE A 355 1.89 -22.80 22.95
CA ILE A 355 3.19 -22.28 23.39
C ILE A 355 3.28 -22.40 24.90
N GLN A 356 4.33 -23.07 25.37
CA GLN A 356 4.55 -23.32 26.79
C GLN A 356 5.91 -22.80 27.26
N PRO A 357 6.07 -22.57 28.57
CA PRO A 357 7.37 -22.23 29.14
C PRO A 357 8.42 -23.29 28.83
N GLY A 358 9.62 -22.84 28.45
CA GLY A 358 10.74 -23.74 28.23
C GLY A 358 11.32 -24.30 29.53
N PRO A 359 12.11 -25.38 29.48
CA PRO A 359 12.77 -25.92 30.67
C PRO A 359 13.69 -24.86 31.30
N ASN A 360 13.48 -24.60 32.59
CA ASN A 360 14.27 -23.65 33.39
C ASN A 360 15.77 -23.98 33.30
N ARG A 361 16.50 -23.30 32.42
CA ARG A 361 17.97 -23.36 32.45
C ARG A 361 18.44 -22.58 33.68
N LYS A 362 18.75 -23.30 34.76
CA LYS A 362 19.49 -22.74 35.91
C LYS A 362 20.68 -21.92 35.37
N PRO A 363 20.89 -20.69 35.85
CA PRO A 363 22.09 -19.93 35.52
C PRO A 363 23.31 -20.79 35.85
N SER A 364 24.16 -21.03 34.85
CA SER A 364 25.45 -21.68 35.07
C SER A 364 26.25 -20.79 36.02
N SER A 365 26.38 -21.23 37.26
CA SER A 365 27.32 -20.65 38.22
C SER A 365 28.74 -20.95 37.73
N ARG A 366 29.27 -20.11 36.83
CA ARG A 366 30.72 -20.01 36.67
C ARG A 366 31.24 -19.27 37.88
N SER A 367 31.73 -20.05 38.84
CA SER A 367 32.60 -19.58 39.92
C SER A 367 33.78 -18.82 39.31
N PRO A 368 34.14 -17.61 39.80
CA PRO A 368 35.40 -17.00 39.45
C PRO A 368 36.51 -17.80 40.12
N GLN A 369 37.36 -18.46 39.32
CA GLN A 369 38.64 -18.95 39.81
C GLN A 369 39.52 -17.74 40.13
N ARG A 370 39.99 -17.72 41.37
CA ARG A 370 41.00 -16.81 41.91
C ARG A 370 42.32 -16.91 41.17
#